data_AF-A0A972WV42-F1
#
_entry.id   AF-A0A972WV42-F1
#
_cell.length_a   1.000
_cell.length_b   1.000
_cell.length_c   1.000
_cell.angle_alpha   90.00
_cell.angle_beta   90.00
_cell.angle_gamma   90.00
#
_symmetry.space_group_name_H-M   'P 1'
#
loop_
_entity.id
_entity.type
_entity.pdbx_description
1 polymer ?
#
loop_
_entity_poly.entity_id
_entity_poly.type
_entity_poly.pdbx_seq_one_letter_code
_entity_poly.pdbx_strand_id
1 'polypeptide(L)' 'KLGRGFAWLDTGTHDSLLQASEYVRTIEARQGLKIACVEEIAHHMGYIDDEQLLRLAEPLAKSGYGEYLRHLVR' A
#
# COMPACT_ATOMS: atom_id res chain seq x y z
N LYS A 1 23.55 4.56 4.92
CA LYS A 1 23.66 4.00 3.55
C LYS A 1 22.66 2.87 3.41
N LEU A 2 21.96 2.78 2.27
CA LEU A 2 21.10 1.63 1.97
C LEU A 2 22.00 0.41 1.75
N GLY A 3 21.92 -0.55 2.66
CA GLY A 3 22.68 -1.79 2.59
C GLY A 3 21.93 -2.88 1.80
N ARG A 4 22.56 -4.04 1.68
CA ARG A 4 21.90 -5.25 1.18
C ARG A 4 20.66 -5.56 2.03
N GLY A 5 19.53 -5.78 1.35
CA GLY A 5 18.21 -5.97 1.98
C GLY A 5 17.23 -4.83 1.69
N PHE A 6 17.70 -3.67 1.24
CA PHE A 6 16.84 -2.60 0.72
C PHE A 6 16.63 -2.77 -0.79
N ALA A 7 15.40 -2.53 -1.25
CA ALA A 7 15.08 -2.41 -2.66
C ALA A 7 14.98 -0.92 -3.01
N TRP A 8 15.77 -0.49 -3.99
CA TRP A 8 15.61 0.79 -4.67
C TRP A 8 15.27 0.49 -6.12
N LEU A 9 14.04 0.83 -6.51
CA LEU A 9 13.45 0.47 -7.80
C LEU A 9 13.39 1.72 -8.67
N ASP A 10 13.66 1.53 -9.96
CA ASP A 10 13.58 2.58 -10.98
C ASP A 10 12.48 2.27 -11.99
N THR A 11 11.78 3.30 -12.46
CA THR A 11 10.70 3.20 -13.45
C THR A 11 11.06 3.93 -14.75
N GLY A 12 12.35 4.19 -15.00
CA GLY A 12 12.85 4.92 -16.16
C GLY A 12 12.79 4.16 -17.50
N THR A 13 12.57 2.84 -17.48
CA THR A 13 12.39 2.01 -18.68
C THR A 13 11.17 1.11 -18.55
N HIS A 14 10.66 0.60 -19.67
CA HIS A 14 9.55 -0.37 -19.67
C HIS A 14 9.89 -1.62 -18.84
N ASP A 15 11.11 -2.15 -18.99
CA ASP A 15 11.57 -3.33 -18.26
C ASP A 15 11.70 -3.04 -16.76
N SER A 16 12.29 -1.91 -16.39
CA SER A 16 12.46 -1.55 -14.98
C SER A 16 11.13 -1.26 -14.29
N LEU A 17 10.18 -0.64 -14.99
CA LEU A 17 8.81 -0.46 -14.52
C LEU A 17 8.09 -1.80 -14.28
N LEU A 18 8.22 -2.75 -15.21
CA LEU A 18 7.63 -4.08 -15.06
C LEU A 18 8.22 -4.79 -13.83
N GLN A 19 9.54 -4.78 -13.68
CA GLN A 19 10.23 -5.36 -12.53
C GLN A 19 9.78 -4.71 -11.21
N ALA A 20 9.65 -3.39 -11.17
CA ALA A 20 9.16 -2.68 -9.98
C ALA A 20 7.72 -3.08 -9.63
N SER A 21 6.86 -3.20 -10.66
CA SER A 21 5.47 -3.61 -10.49
C SER A 21 5.35 -5.04 -9.97
N GLU A 22 6.16 -5.97 -10.49
CA GLU A 22 6.20 -7.36 -10.03
C GLU A 22 6.75 -7.49 -8.61
N TYR A 23 7.74 -6.66 -8.25
CA TYR A 23 8.26 -6.59 -6.89
C TYR A 23 7.16 -6.21 -5.91
N VAL A 24 6.47 -5.09 -6.16
CA VAL A 24 5.36 -4.63 -5.31
C VAL A 24 4.28 -5.71 -5.21
N ARG A 25 3.82 -6.26 -6.34
CA ARG A 25 2.79 -7.32 -6.38
C ARG A 25 3.16 -8.52 -5.51
N THR A 26 4.41 -8.97 -5.61
CA THR A 26 4.89 -10.16 -4.88
C THR A 26 4.91 -9.91 -3.38
N ILE A 27 5.40 -8.75 -2.95
CA ILE A 27 5.47 -8.41 -1.53
C ILE A 27 4.07 -8.26 -0.94
N GLU A 28 3.18 -7.54 -1.60
CA GLU A 28 1.80 -7.36 -1.13
C GLU A 28 1.06 -8.69 -1.00
N ALA A 29 1.17 -9.56 -2.01
CA ALA A 29 0.52 -10.87 -2.01
C ALA A 29 1.02 -11.79 -0.89
N ARG A 30 2.28 -11.62 -0.45
CA ARG A 30 2.87 -12.46 0.60
C ARG A 30 2.63 -11.93 2.01
N GLN A 31 2.58 -10.62 2.18
CA GLN A 31 2.44 -9.98 3.50
C GLN A 31 0.99 -9.63 3.85
N GLY A 32 0.12 -9.47 2.85
CA GLY A 32 -1.25 -8.99 3.06
C GLY A 32 -1.33 -7.50 3.39
N LEU A 33 -0.22 -6.77 3.24
CA LEU A 33 -0.11 -5.32 3.43
C LEU A 33 0.08 -4.63 2.09
N LYS A 34 -0.33 -3.37 2.00
CA LYS A 34 -0.17 -2.52 0.81
C LYS A 34 1.09 -1.67 0.92
N ILE A 35 1.89 -1.64 -0.15
CA ILE A 35 3.07 -0.76 -0.17
C ILE A 35 2.60 0.65 -0.53
N ALA A 36 3.02 1.63 0.28
CA ALA A 36 2.73 3.05 0.06
C ALA A 36 1.23 3.39 0.01
N CYS A 37 0.40 2.69 0.79
CA CYS A 37 -0.99 3.09 1.06
C CYS A 37 -1.00 4.38 1.88
N VAL A 38 -1.42 5.50 1.28
CA VAL A 38 -1.36 6.81 1.92
C VAL A 38 -2.38 6.95 3.05
N GLU A 39 -3.54 6.30 2.92
CA GLU A 39 -4.60 6.31 3.93
C GLU A 39 -4.17 5.55 5.19
N GLU A 40 -3.53 4.38 5.03
CA GLU A 40 -2.93 3.63 6.14
C GLU A 40 -1.85 4.44 6.85
N ILE A 41 -0.94 5.08 6.08
CA ILE A 41 0.12 5.92 6.66
C ILE A 41 -0.52 7.09 7.42
N ALA A 42 -1.51 7.76 6.85
CA ALA A 42 -2.18 8.88 7.49
C ALA A 42 -2.90 8.48 8.78
N HIS A 43 -3.57 7.32 8.78
CA HIS A 43 -4.24 6.76 9.95
C HIS A 43 -3.23 6.37 11.04
N HIS A 44 -2.17 5.64 10.68
CA HIS A 44 -1.12 5.25 11.62
C HIS A 44 -0.36 6.46 12.21
N MET A 45 -0.22 7.56 11.44
CA MET A 45 0.35 8.82 11.92
C MET A 45 -0.64 9.68 12.72
N GLY A 46 -1.91 9.29 12.83
CA GLY A 46 -2.95 10.05 13.55
C GLY A 46 -3.42 11.31 12.83
N TYR A 47 -3.18 11.42 11.52
CA TYR A 47 -3.71 12.52 10.69
C TYR A 47 -5.18 12.33 10.36
N ILE A 48 -5.65 11.08 10.36
CA ILE A 48 -7.06 10.73 10.24
C ILE A 48 -7.44 9.70 11.29
N ASP A 49 -8.69 9.76 11.76
CA ASP A 49 -9.27 8.77 12.66
C ASP A 49 -9.93 7.60 11.92
N ASP A 50 -10.43 6.64 12.69
CA ASP A 50 -11.13 5.45 12.21
C ASP A 50 -12.33 5.78 11.32
N GLU A 51 -13.11 6.81 11.68
CA GLU A 51 -14.30 7.20 10.93
C GLU A 51 -13.90 7.80 9.57
N GLN A 52 -12.88 8.65 9.56
CA GLN A 52 -12.31 9.21 8.34
C GLN A 52 -11.74 8.11 7.43
N LEU A 53 -11.02 7.13 7.98
CA LEU A 53 -10.50 6.00 7.20
C LEU A 53 -11.62 5.15 6.61
N LEU A 54 -12.67 4.85 7.37
CA LEU A 54 -13.83 4.09 6.89
C LEU A 54 -14.60 4.83 5.79
N ARG A 55 -14.74 6.16 5.88
CA ARG A 55 -15.34 6.99 4.82
C ARG A 55 -14.54 6.93 3.51
N LEU A 56 -13.20 6.88 3.59
CA LEU A 56 -12.35 6.70 2.41
C LEU A 56 -12.46 5.29 1.82
N ALA A 57 -12.69 4.29 2.68
CA ALA A 57 -12.83 2.89 2.25
C ALA A 57 -14.17 2.61 1.55
N GLU A 58 -15.25 3.31 1.91
CA GLU A 58 -16.60 3.10 1.39
C GLU A 58 -16.72 3.13 -0.15
N PRO A 59 -16.26 4.18 -0.86
CA PRO A 59 -16.34 4.20 -2.33
C PRO A 59 -15.49 3.11 -3.00
N LEU A 60 -14.49 2.59 -2.28
CA LEU A 60 -13.56 1.55 -2.74
C LEU A 60 -13.98 0.14 -2.28
N ALA A 61 -15.11 -0.01 -1.61
CA ALA A 61 -15.51 -1.25 -0.93
C ALA A 61 -15.69 -2.47 -1.86
N LYS A 62 -15.89 -2.22 -3.17
CA LYS A 62 -15.99 -3.27 -4.20
C LYS A 62 -14.62 -3.74 -4.71
N SER A 63 -13.53 -3.13 -4.26
CA SER A 63 -12.16 -3.49 -4.59
C SER A 63 -11.47 -4.14 -3.39
N GLY A 64 -10.42 -4.92 -3.66
CA GLY A 64 -9.55 -5.42 -2.59
C GLY A 64 -8.86 -4.30 -1.78
N TYR A 65 -8.80 -3.07 -2.32
CA TYR A 65 -8.23 -1.92 -1.61
C TYR A 65 -9.18 -1.37 -0.53
N GLY A 66 -10.46 -1.19 -0.82
CA GLY A 66 -11.42 -0.75 0.20
C GLY A 66 -11.71 -1.82 1.25
N GLU A 67 -11.58 -3.10 0.90
CA GLU A 67 -11.55 -4.17 1.89
C GLU A 67 -10.29 -4.11 2.77
N TYR A 68 -9.12 -3.83 2.20
CA TYR A 68 -7.88 -3.63 2.96
C TYR A 68 -8.00 -2.50 3.98
N LEU A 69 -8.47 -1.32 3.56
CA LEU A 69 -8.63 -0.16 4.46
C LEU A 69 -9.57 -0.46 5.64
N ARG A 70 -10.67 -1.19 5.40
CA ARG A 70 -11.60 -1.60 6.46
C ARG A 70 -10.98 -2.56 7.47
N HIS A 71 -10.01 -3.37 7.05
CA HIS A 71 -9.32 -4.30 7.95
C HIS A 71 -8.35 -3.62 8.93
N LEU A 72 -7.95 -2.37 8.65
CA LEU A 72 -7.05 -1.61 9.52
C LEU A 72 -7.74 -1.08 10.79
N VAL A 73 -9.07 -0.94 10.78
CA VAL A 73 -9.89 -0.36 11.88
C VAL A 73 -10.45 -1.45 12.81
N ARG A 74 -9.60 -2.38 13.28
CA ARG A 74 -10.02 -3.48 14.17
C ARG A 74 -9.60 -3.28 15.61
#